data_AF-A0ABD2Y7V1-F1
#
_entry.id   AF-A0ABD2Y7V1-F1
#
_cell.length_a   1.000
_cell.length_b   1.000
_cell.length_c   1.000
_cell.angle_alpha   90.00
_cell.angle_beta   90.00
_cell.angle_gamma   90.00
#
_symmetry.space_group_name_H-M   'P 1'
#
loop_
_entity.id
_entity.type
_entity.pdbx_description
1 polymer ?
#
loop_
_entity_poly.entity_id
_entity_poly.type
_entity_poly.pdbx_seq_one_letter_code
_entity_poly.pdbx_strand_id
1 'polypeptide(L)'
;MMIREANSKPIHLSDDIVPRVIPFFLETIKKYGSNSFVWLGPKPLVIIRDPKLMREILLKHNVFQKPHSNPLGKLLAQGLVTSEGHNGLKTGKLSIPLSV
;
A
#
# COMPACT_ATOMS: atom_id res chain seq x y z
N MET A 1 4.21 -14.44 -17.12
CA MET A 1 3.51 -15.74 -16.99
C MET A 1 2.51 -15.71 -15.84
N MET A 2 2.87 -15.24 -14.65
CA MET A 2 1.98 -15.24 -13.47
C MET A 2 0.70 -14.42 -13.56
N ILE A 3 0.72 -13.22 -14.14
CA ILE A 3 -0.51 -12.41 -14.33
C ILE A 3 -1.51 -13.14 -15.22
N ARG A 4 -1.03 -13.87 -16.25
CA ARG A 4 -1.90 -14.64 -17.15
C ARG A 4 -2.55 -15.81 -16.42
N GLU A 5 -1.81 -16.54 -15.60
CA GLU A 5 -2.34 -17.65 -14.81
C GLU A 5 -3.33 -17.15 -13.76
N ALA A 6 -3.00 -16.08 -13.03
CA ALA A 6 -3.88 -15.49 -12.03
C ALA A 6 -5.20 -14.98 -12.65
N ASN A 7 -5.15 -14.47 -13.89
CA ASN A 7 -6.32 -14.00 -14.64
C ASN A 7 -7.02 -15.07 -15.50
N SER A 8 -6.56 -16.32 -15.47
CA SER A 8 -7.12 -17.39 -16.32
C SER A 8 -8.53 -17.83 -15.91
N LYS A 9 -8.91 -17.58 -14.65
CA LYS A 9 -10.21 -17.94 -14.08
C LYS A 9 -10.96 -16.67 -13.65
N PRO A 10 -12.29 -16.68 -13.51
CA PRO A 10 -13.00 -15.62 -12.77
C PRO A 10 -12.56 -15.58 -11.30
N ILE A 11 -12.75 -14.45 -10.62
CA ILE A 11 -12.48 -14.29 -9.18
C ILE A 11 -13.79 -13.94 -8.47
N HIS A 12 -14.06 -14.58 -7.33
CA HIS A 12 -15.17 -14.23 -6.46
C HIS A 12 -14.77 -13.11 -5.51
N LEU A 13 -15.76 -12.40 -4.95
CA LEU A 13 -15.52 -11.29 -4.02
C LEU A 13 -14.76 -11.71 -2.76
N SER A 14 -14.87 -12.97 -2.34
CA SER A 14 -14.22 -13.52 -1.16
C SER A 14 -12.83 -14.10 -1.42
N ASP A 15 -12.41 -14.19 -2.68
CA ASP A 15 -11.13 -14.81 -3.06
C ASP A 15 -9.95 -13.86 -2.81
N ASP A 16 -8.78 -14.43 -2.59
CA ASP A 16 -7.55 -13.64 -2.45
C ASP A 16 -7.19 -12.94 -3.77
N ILE A 17 -7.20 -11.61 -3.72
CA ILE A 17 -6.89 -10.73 -4.85
C ILE A 17 -5.39 -10.48 -5.01
N VAL A 18 -4.58 -10.75 -3.98
CA VAL A 18 -3.14 -10.46 -3.94
C VAL A 18 -2.37 -11.04 -5.15
N PRO A 19 -2.60 -12.30 -5.57
CA PRO A 19 -1.90 -12.87 -6.73
C PRO A 19 -2.18 -12.16 -8.05
N ARG A 20 -3.29 -11.40 -8.16
CA ARG A 20 -3.61 -10.61 -9.36
C ARG A 20 -3.03 -9.21 -9.34
N VAL A 21 -3.05 -8.58 -8.17
CA VAL A 21 -2.68 -7.16 -8.03
C VAL A 21 -1.17 -6.99 -7.89
N ILE A 22 -0.52 -7.86 -7.13
CA ILE A 22 0.93 -7.78 -6.85
C ILE A 22 1.65 -9.14 -6.97
N PRO A 23 1.51 -9.89 -8.08
CA PRO A 23 2.10 -11.23 -8.23
C PRO A 23 3.62 -11.25 -8.05
N PHE A 24 4.31 -10.24 -8.57
CA PHE A 24 5.76 -10.14 -8.51
C PHE A 24 6.30 -10.05 -7.08
N PHE A 25 5.65 -9.26 -6.23
CA PHE A 25 6.04 -9.13 -4.83
C PHE A 25 5.75 -10.42 -4.06
N LEU A 26 4.60 -11.06 -4.32
CA LEU A 26 4.23 -12.33 -3.72
C LEU A 26 5.27 -13.43 -4.01
N GLU A 27 5.70 -13.57 -5.26
CA GLU A 27 6.72 -14.54 -5.65
C GLU A 27 8.07 -14.23 -5.00
N THR A 28 8.48 -12.96 -5.01
CA THR A 28 9.75 -12.56 -4.38
C THR A 28 9.77 -12.94 -2.91
N ILE A 29 8.69 -12.65 -2.18
CA ILE A 29 8.57 -13.01 -0.76
C ILE A 29 8.60 -14.53 -0.59
N LYS A 30 7.91 -15.27 -1.46
CA LYS A 30 7.90 -16.74 -1.40
C LYS A 30 9.29 -17.35 -1.67
N LYS A 31 10.08 -16.73 -2.55
CA LYS A 31 11.37 -17.25 -3.00
C LYS A 31 12.55 -16.82 -2.13
N TYR A 32 12.58 -15.55 -1.72
CA TYR A 32 13.71 -14.94 -1.01
C TYR A 32 13.40 -14.63 0.47
N GLY A 33 12.13 -14.79 0.88
CA GLY A 33 11.70 -14.60 2.25
C GLY A 33 11.19 -13.19 2.55
N SER A 34 10.94 -12.96 3.84
CA SER A 34 10.24 -11.77 4.35
C SER A 34 11.07 -10.49 4.30
N ASN A 35 12.40 -10.60 4.18
CA ASN A 35 13.32 -9.49 4.06
C ASN A 35 14.08 -9.63 2.73
N SER A 36 13.56 -9.00 1.68
CA SER A 36 14.05 -9.17 0.32
C SER A 36 14.11 -7.86 -0.44
N PHE A 37 14.97 -7.78 -1.44
CA PHE A 37 15.06 -6.63 -2.34
C PHE A 37 14.33 -6.91 -3.64
N VAL A 38 13.62 -5.90 -4.15
CA VAL A 38 12.96 -5.94 -5.46
C VAL A 38 13.31 -4.69 -6.24
N TRP A 39 13.44 -4.80 -7.56
CA TRP A 39 13.71 -3.65 -8.42
C TRP A 39 12.44 -3.21 -9.13
N LEU A 40 12.05 -1.95 -8.93
CA LEU A 40 11.01 -1.29 -9.71
C LEU A 40 11.68 -0.28 -10.66
N GLY A 41 11.99 -0.73 -11.87
CA GLY A 41 12.87 0.01 -12.77
C GLY A 41 14.28 0.14 -12.16
N PRO A 42 14.94 1.31 -12.28
CA PRO A 42 16.28 1.50 -11.71
C PRO A 42 16.28 1.67 -10.18
N LYS A 43 15.12 1.73 -9.54
CA LYS A 43 15.00 1.98 -8.10
C LYS A 43 14.81 0.66 -7.35
N PRO A 44 15.70 0.31 -6.41
CA PRO A 44 15.49 -0.81 -5.52
C PRO A 44 14.46 -0.45 -4.44
N LEU A 45 13.63 -1.41 -4.08
CA LEU A 45 12.73 -1.39 -2.93
C LEU A 45 13.13 -2.53 -2.00
N VAL A 46 12.98 -2.29 -0.70
CA VAL A 46 13.19 -3.30 0.33
C VAL A 46 11.85 -3.72 0.88
N ILE A 47 11.58 -5.02 0.87
CA ILE A 47 10.45 -5.62 1.55
C ILE A 47 10.93 -5.98 2.95
N ILE A 48 10.24 -5.48 3.97
CA ILE A 48 10.53 -5.75 5.39
C ILE A 48 9.22 -6.17 6.03
N ARG A 49 9.19 -7.39 6.57
CA ARG A 49 7.98 -7.96 7.22
C ARG A 49 8.13 -8.16 8.72
N ASP A 50 9.30 -7.87 9.27
CA ASP A 50 9.53 -7.91 10.72
C ASP A 50 8.80 -6.73 11.40
N PRO A 51 7.83 -7.00 12.30
CA PRO A 51 7.06 -5.95 12.96
C PRO A 51 7.91 -5.01 13.82
N LYS A 52 9.04 -5.49 14.36
CA LYS A 52 9.96 -4.67 15.16
C LYS A 52 10.66 -3.65 14.26
N LEU A 53 11.21 -4.11 13.14
CA LEU A 53 11.87 -3.24 12.15
C LEU A 53 10.88 -2.25 11.52
N MET A 54 9.67 -2.71 11.19
CA MET A 54 8.63 -1.83 10.65
C MET A 54 8.30 -0.70 11.64
N ARG A 55 8.15 -0.99 12.93
CA ARG A 55 7.92 0.04 13.95
C ARG A 55 9.07 1.03 14.02
N GLU A 56 10.31 0.57 14.03
CA GLU A 56 11.49 1.46 14.09
C GLU A 56 11.58 2.38 12.87
N ILE A 57 11.31 1.86 11.66
CA ILE A 57 11.30 2.64 10.42
C ILE A 57 10.20 3.69 10.44
N LEU A 58 9.00 3.31 10.87
CA LEU A 58 7.85 4.22 10.95
C LEU A 58 8.05 5.33 12.00
N LEU A 59 8.77 5.07 13.09
CA LEU A 59 9.11 6.07 14.10
C LEU A 59 10.16 7.07 13.59
N LYS A 60 11.15 6.61 12.82
CA LYS A 60 12.25 7.43 12.26
C LYS A 60 11.84 8.17 10.97
N HIS A 61 10.72 8.88 11.02
CA HIS A 61 10.15 9.64 9.90
C HIS A 61 11.06 10.77 9.38
N ASN A 62 12.03 11.22 10.17
CA ASN A 62 13.05 12.18 9.75
C ASN A 62 14.06 11.56 8.77
N VAL A 63 14.42 10.29 8.97
CA VAL A 63 15.36 9.54 8.12
C VAL A 63 14.62 8.89 6.95
N PHE A 64 13.48 8.25 7.21
CA PHE A 64 12.68 7.57 6.21
C PHE A 64 11.51 8.44 5.78
N GLN A 65 11.73 9.22 4.73
CA GLN A 65 10.69 10.05 4.13
C GLN A 65 9.67 9.19 3.38
N LYS A 66 8.39 9.59 3.46
CA LYS A 66 7.31 8.90 2.76
C LYS A 66 7.56 9.00 1.24
N PRO A 67 7.43 7.90 0.49
CA PRO A 67 7.60 7.94 -0.97
C PRO A 67 6.69 9.00 -1.57
N HIS A 68 7.20 9.74 -2.56
CA HIS A 68 6.42 10.78 -3.23
C HIS A 68 5.17 10.15 -3.86
N SER A 69 3.98 10.64 -3.48
CA SER A 69 2.73 10.01 -3.92
C SER A 69 2.55 10.20 -5.41
N ASN A 70 2.36 9.11 -6.15
CA ASN A 70 1.88 9.21 -7.53
C ASN A 70 0.49 9.86 -7.54
N PRO A 71 0.21 10.86 -8.41
CA PRO A 71 -1.11 11.46 -8.54
C PRO A 71 -2.26 10.44 -8.65
N LEU A 72 -2.04 9.32 -9.34
CA LEU A 72 -3.02 8.22 -9.41
C LEU A 72 -3.26 7.55 -8.06
N GLY A 73 -2.20 7.31 -7.29
CA GLY A 73 -2.33 6.77 -5.93
C GLY A 73 -3.09 7.72 -5.00
N LYS A 74 -2.94 9.03 -5.19
CA LYS A 74 -3.70 10.05 -4.45
C LYS A 74 -5.19 10.01 -4.80
N LEU A 75 -5.55 9.84 -6.07
CA LEU A 75 -6.95 9.71 -6.51
C LEU A 75 -7.61 8.44 -5.96
N LEU A 76 -6.90 7.31 -5.99
CA LEU A 76 -7.39 6.05 -5.42
C LEU A 76 -7.63 6.16 -3.91
N ALA A 77 -6.70 6.79 -3.17
CA ALA A 77 -6.86 7.04 -1.74
C ALA A 77 -8.04 7.98 -1.43
N GLN A 78 -8.25 9.02 -2.24
CA GLN A 78 -9.41 9.89 -2.10
C GLN A 78 -10.73 9.14 -2.31
N GLY A 79 -10.81 8.27 -3.31
CA GLY A 79 -12.00 7.45 -3.56
C GLY A 79 -12.39 6.55 -2.38
N LEU A 80 -11.41 5.98 -1.69
CA LEU A 80 -11.62 5.19 -0.48
C LEU A 80 -12.08 6.05 0.71
N VAL A 81 -11.47 7.21 0.90
CA VAL A 81 -11.86 8.16 1.98
C VAL A 81 -13.27 8.71 1.73
N THR A 82 -13.70 8.87 0.48
CA THR A 82 -15.05 9.33 0.15
C THR A 82 -16.14 8.26 0.31
N SER A 83 -15.78 6.98 0.51
CA SER A 83 -16.76 5.90 0.65
C SER A 83 -17.32 5.76 2.07
N GLU A 84 -16.70 6.37 3.08
CA GLU A 84 -17.17 6.32 4.48
C GLU A 84 -18.00 7.54 4.91
N GLY A 85 -18.28 8.49 4.01
CA GLY A 85 -19.06 9.65 4.40
C GLY A 85 -19.47 10.46 3.19
N HIS A 86 -20.73 10.32 2.81
CA HIS A 86 -21.41 11.35 2.05
C HIS A 86 -21.27 12.68 2.84
N ASN A 87 -20.53 13.61 2.21
CA ASN A 87 -20.47 15.05 2.46
C ASN A 87 -19.37 15.54 3.39
N GLY A 88 -18.43 16.26 2.78
CA GLY A 88 -17.48 17.07 3.52
C GLY A 88 -16.47 17.72 2.62
N LEU A 89 -16.92 18.76 1.91
CA LEU A 89 -16.08 19.70 1.18
C LEU A 89 -14.75 19.99 1.90
N LYS A 90 -13.70 20.03 1.08
CA LYS A 90 -12.56 20.94 1.16
C LYS A 90 -12.51 21.75 2.47
N THR A 91 -11.42 21.60 3.20
CA THR A 91 -10.38 22.61 3.41
C THR A 91 -9.64 22.27 4.70
N GLY A 92 -8.32 22.43 4.68
CA GLY A 92 -7.49 22.18 5.85
C GLY A 92 -7.87 23.06 7.04
N LYS A 93 -7.30 22.64 8.18
CA LYS A 93 -7.27 23.25 9.53
C LYS A 93 -8.10 22.48 10.55
N LEU A 94 -7.35 21.68 11.29
CA LEU A 94 -7.45 21.49 12.74
C LEU A 94 -8.41 22.48 13.43
N SER A 95 -9.54 21.99 13.94
CA SER A 95 -10.19 22.55 15.14
C SER A 95 -11.08 21.46 15.73
N ILE A 96 -10.63 20.88 16.83
CA ILE A 96 -11.48 20.13 17.75
C ILE A 96 -12.13 21.20 18.64
N PRO A 97 -13.45 21.20 18.86
CA PRO A 97 -13.97 21.71 20.11
C PRO A 97 -14.68 20.59 20.86
N LEU A 98 -14.11 20.24 22.02
CA LEU A 98 -14.92 19.82 23.14
C LEU A 98 -15.97 20.90 23.42
N SER A 99 -17.22 20.51 23.68
CA SER A 99 -17.90 20.85 24.94
C SER A 99 -19.39 20.44 24.91
N VAL A 100 -19.72 19.65 25.93
CA VAL A 100 -21.03 19.31 26.54
C VAL A 100 -21.96 18.38 25.78
#